data_AF-A0A0F9J6Z3-F1
#
_entry.id   AF-A0A0F9J6Z3-F1
#
_cell.length_a   1.000
_cell.length_b   1.000
_cell.length_c   1.000
_cell.angle_alpha   90.00
_cell.angle_beta   90.00
_cell.angle_gamma   90.00
#
_symmetry.space_group_name_H-M   'P 1'
#
loop_
_entity.id
_entity.type
_entity.pdbx_description
1 polymer ?
#
loop_
_entity_poly.entity_id
_entity_poly.type
_entity_poly.pdbx_seq_one_letter_code
_entity_poly.pdbx_strand_id
1 'polypeptide(L)'
;MKPGECLRVSRFVFTEAFAFGWPSIYETPIQAFLSSMMGSMWGVWRAEQDHETGDVIISRHEESEKIYYVDPDREHLFKRTEDGTLERR
;
A
#
# COMPACT_ATOMS: atom_id res chain seq x y z
N MET A 1 -5.67 11.63 -9.02
CA MET A 1 -4.59 12.24 -8.23
C MET A 1 -3.32 12.26 -9.07
N LYS A 2 -2.64 13.41 -9.17
CA LYS A 2 -1.37 13.64 -9.87
C LYS A 2 -0.18 13.39 -8.92
N PRO A 3 1.04 13.12 -9.43
CA PRO A 3 2.23 13.08 -8.58
C PRO A 3 2.37 14.36 -7.73
N GLY A 4 2.71 14.21 -6.45
CA GLY A 4 2.80 15.30 -5.48
C GLY A 4 1.48 15.69 -4.82
N GLU A 5 0.34 15.16 -5.27
CA GLU A 5 -0.94 15.36 -4.59
C GLU A 5 -1.14 14.34 -3.46
N CYS A 6 -1.82 14.79 -2.41
CA CYS A 6 -2.19 13.98 -1.26
C CYS A 6 -3.71 14.03 -1.03
N LEU A 7 -4.25 12.92 -0.56
CA LEU A 7 -5.62 12.77 -0.12
C LEU A 7 -5.62 12.31 1.34
N ARG A 8 -6.33 13.03 2.20
CA ARG A 8 -6.61 12.58 3.57
C ARG A 8 -7.98 11.91 3.61
N VAL A 9 -8.03 10.70 4.16
CA VAL A 9 -9.24 9.89 4.31
C VAL A 9 -9.45 9.60 5.79
N SER A 10 -10.69 9.77 6.25
CA SER A 10 -11.03 9.44 7.64
C SER A 10 -10.71 7.98 7.94
N ARG A 11 -10.11 7.71 9.11
CA ARG A 11 -9.75 6.35 9.52
C ARG A 11 -10.92 5.37 9.45
N PHE A 12 -12.12 5.79 9.86
CA PHE A 12 -13.29 4.91 9.92
C PHE A 12 -13.73 4.48 8.52
N VAL A 13 -13.78 5.44 7.59
CA VAL A 13 -14.13 5.19 6.18
C VAL A 13 -13.08 4.31 5.51
N PHE A 14 -11.80 4.56 5.80
CA PHE A 14 -10.71 3.78 5.22
C PHE A 14 -10.72 2.33 5.71
N THR A 15 -10.88 2.11 7.01
CA THR A 15 -10.95 0.78 7.62
C THR A 15 -12.17 -0.02 7.16
N GLU A 16 -13.31 0.64 6.93
CA GLU A 16 -14.52 0.00 6.38
C GLU A 16 -14.33 -0.40 4.90
N ALA A 17 -13.63 0.43 4.11
CA ALA A 17 -13.39 0.18 2.70
C ALA A 17 -12.36 -0.93 2.43
N PHE A 18 -11.41 -1.15 3.34
CA PHE A 18 -10.29 -2.08 3.14
C PHE A 18 -10.25 -3.17 4.22
N ALA A 19 -10.79 -4.35 3.89
CA ALA A 19 -10.83 -5.49 4.78
C ALA A 19 -9.43 -6.03 5.14
N PHE A 20 -9.18 -6.19 6.43
CA PHE A 20 -7.94 -6.70 7.03
C PHE A 20 -8.29 -7.61 8.23
N GLY A 21 -7.38 -8.49 8.62
CA GLY A 21 -7.67 -9.59 9.55
C GLY A 21 -8.56 -10.67 8.93
N TRP A 22 -8.89 -11.73 9.69
CA TRP A 22 -9.65 -12.87 9.16
C TRP A 22 -11.01 -12.47 8.56
N PRO A 23 -11.38 -12.91 7.33
CA PRO A 23 -10.73 -13.92 6.48
C PRO A 23 -9.71 -13.36 5.46
N SER A 24 -9.36 -12.08 5.54
CA SER A 24 -8.34 -11.44 4.71
C SER A 24 -6.93 -11.93 5.06
N ILE A 25 -6.03 -11.88 4.08
CA ILE A 25 -4.59 -12.14 4.26
C ILE A 25 -3.82 -10.89 4.72
N TYR A 26 -4.48 -9.73 4.74
CA TYR A 26 -3.85 -8.45 5.07
C TYR A 26 -3.90 -8.20 6.58
N GLU A 27 -2.77 -7.80 7.16
CA GLU A 27 -2.64 -7.47 8.58
C GLU A 27 -3.16 -6.07 8.89
N THR A 28 -3.08 -5.16 7.92
CA THR A 28 -3.52 -3.76 8.07
C THR A 28 -4.38 -3.30 6.89
N PRO A 29 -5.28 -2.33 7.09
CA PRO A 29 -6.07 -1.76 5.99
C PRO A 29 -5.17 -1.02 4.98
N ILE A 30 -4.04 -0.46 5.41
CA ILE A 30 -3.05 0.18 4.52
C ILE A 30 -2.45 -0.85 3.56
N GLN A 31 -2.09 -2.03 4.06
CA GLN A 31 -1.59 -3.13 3.23
C GLN A 31 -2.64 -3.59 2.20
N ALA A 32 -3.90 -3.72 2.64
CA ALA A 32 -5.02 -4.07 1.77
C ALA A 32 -5.24 -3.03 0.66
N PHE A 33 -5.17 -1.73 1.00
CA PHE A 33 -5.23 -0.63 0.04
C PHE A 33 -4.09 -0.71 -0.99
N LEU A 34 -2.84 -0.73 -0.53
CA LEU A 34 -1.68 -0.72 -1.43
C LEU A 34 -1.69 -1.94 -2.36
N SER A 35 -2.13 -3.09 -1.87
CA SER A 35 -2.27 -4.31 -2.67
C SER A 35 -3.35 -4.22 -3.76
N SER A 36 -4.32 -3.32 -3.61
CA SER A 36 -5.43 -3.15 -4.56
C SER A 36 -5.14 -2.08 -5.62
N MET A 37 -4.10 -1.28 -5.43
CA MET A 37 -3.80 -0.14 -6.30
C MET A 37 -2.81 -0.50 -7.40
N MET A 38 -3.22 -0.28 -8.66
CA MET A 38 -2.29 -0.30 -9.79
C MET A 38 -1.21 0.75 -9.59
N GLY A 39 0.05 0.42 -9.88
CA GLY A 39 1.14 1.37 -9.67
C GLY A 39 1.93 1.11 -8.38
N SER A 40 1.31 0.46 -7.38
CA SER A 40 1.94 0.24 -6.07
C SER A 40 3.26 -0.52 -6.20
N MET A 41 3.36 -1.41 -7.19
CA MET A 41 4.57 -2.20 -7.39
C MET A 41 5.81 -1.40 -7.84
N TRP A 42 5.57 -0.19 -8.34
CA TRP A 42 6.59 0.78 -8.76
C TRP A 42 6.64 1.99 -7.83
N GLY A 43 6.20 1.82 -6.57
CA GLY A 43 6.28 2.87 -5.55
C GLY A 43 5.41 4.10 -5.82
N VAL A 44 4.41 4.00 -6.71
CA VAL A 44 3.56 5.14 -7.11
C VAL A 44 2.68 5.63 -5.96
N TRP A 45 2.35 4.76 -5.02
CA TRP A 45 1.46 5.08 -3.90
C TRP A 45 2.19 4.93 -2.58
N ARG A 46 1.92 5.87 -1.68
CA ARG A 46 2.27 5.79 -0.28
C ARG A 46 1.00 6.06 0.54
N ALA A 47 0.84 5.32 1.63
CA ALA A 47 -0.27 5.50 2.55
C ALA A 47 0.28 5.42 3.98
N GLU A 48 -0.02 6.44 4.77
CA GLU A 48 0.47 6.58 6.14
C GLU A 48 -0.65 6.97 7.08
N GLN A 49 -0.54 6.53 8.33
CA GLN A 49 -1.46 6.91 9.38
C GLN A 49 -0.95 8.18 10.07
N ASP A 50 -1.80 9.21 10.10
CA ASP A 50 -1.61 10.41 10.89
C ASP A 50 -1.69 10.07 12.38
N HIS A 51 -0.63 10.35 13.14
CA HIS A 51 -0.53 9.91 14.54
C HIS A 51 -1.48 10.65 15.50
N GLU A 52 -1.92 11.86 15.15
CA GLU A 52 -2.81 12.66 16.01
C GLU A 52 -4.28 12.28 15.78
N THR A 53 -4.67 12.14 14.52
CA THR A 53 -6.07 11.91 14.13
C THR A 53 -6.37 10.45 13.88
N GLY A 54 -5.36 9.65 13.53
CA GLY A 54 -5.50 8.29 13.05
C GLY A 54 -5.96 8.19 11.59
N ASP A 55 -6.21 9.32 10.92
CA ASP A 55 -6.62 9.37 9.52
C ASP A 55 -5.52 8.86 8.59
N VAL A 56 -5.92 8.39 7.42
CA VAL A 56 -4.97 7.86 6.43
C VAL A 56 -4.67 8.93 5.39
N ILE A 57 -3.39 9.24 5.24
CA ILE A 57 -2.88 10.15 4.21
C ILE A 57 -2.33 9.30 3.07
N ILE A 58 -2.92 9.44 1.90
CA ILE A 58 -2.53 8.75 0.67
C ILE A 58 -1.85 9.77 -0.23
N SER A 59 -0.64 9.50 -0.69
CA SER A 59 0.09 10.35 -1.62
C SER A 59 0.43 9.61 -2.90
N ARG A 60 0.42 10.35 -4.02
CA ARG A 60 0.91 9.84 -5.31
C ARG A 60 2.32 10.36 -5.58
N HIS A 61 3.23 9.46 -5.91
CA HIS A 61 4.60 9.74 -6.31
C HIS A 61 4.79 9.46 -7.80
N GLU A 62 5.91 9.93 -8.35
CA GLU A 62 6.37 9.43 -9.65
C GLU A 62 6.74 7.95 -9.51
N GLU A 63 6.60 7.20 -10.60
CA GLU A 63 7.08 5.83 -10.68
C GLU A 63 8.58 5.83 -10.36
N SER A 64 8.98 4.98 -9.42
CA SER A 64 10.38 4.86 -9.06
C SER A 64 10.70 3.43 -8.68
N GLU A 65 11.95 3.05 -8.86
CA GLU A 65 12.45 1.75 -8.39
C GLU A 65 12.45 1.66 -6.86
N LYS A 66 12.21 2.77 -6.15
CA LYS A 66 12.11 2.80 -4.68
C LYS A 66 10.81 2.15 -4.24
N ILE A 67 11.01 1.10 -3.46
CA ILE A 67 9.98 0.33 -2.78
C ILE A 67 9.37 1.21 -1.67
N TYR A 68 8.15 1.72 -1.88
CA TYR A 68 7.34 2.38 -0.83
C TYR A 68 6.29 1.46 -0.24
N TYR A 69 6.54 0.14 -0.25
CA TYR A 69 5.57 -0.81 0.28
C TYR A 69 5.46 -0.68 1.80
N VAL A 70 4.21 -0.63 2.27
CA VAL A 70 3.77 -1.27 3.52
C VAL A 70 3.23 -2.65 3.12
N ASP A 71 4.08 -3.46 2.49
CA ASP A 71 3.85 -4.89 2.34
C ASP A 71 4.64 -5.50 3.51
N PRO A 72 4.00 -6.08 4.53
CA PRO A 72 4.70 -6.96 5.44
C PRO A 72 5.20 -8.12 4.59
N ASP A 73 6.45 -8.00 4.17
CA ASP A 73 7.27 -8.95 3.45
C ASP A 73 6.57 -10.25 3.03
N ARG A 74 5.98 -10.19 1.83
CA ARG A 74 5.76 -11.36 0.99
C ARG A 74 7.06 -12.05 0.57
N GLU A 75 8.24 -11.65 1.06
CA GLU A 75 9.54 -12.29 0.76
C GLU A 75 9.54 -13.80 1.01
N HIS A 76 8.72 -14.28 1.95
CA HIS A 76 8.54 -15.69 2.24
C HIS A 76 7.69 -16.44 1.19
N LEU A 77 6.85 -15.73 0.43
CA LEU A 77 5.95 -16.30 -0.59
C LEU A 77 6.38 -15.99 -2.02
N PHE A 78 7.09 -14.88 -2.25
CA PHE A 78 7.42 -14.36 -3.56
C PHE A 78 8.87 -13.85 -3.60
N LYS A 79 9.55 -14.10 -4.72
CA LYS A 79 10.89 -13.61 -5.05
C LYS A 79 10.77 -12.59 -6.18
N ARG A 80 11.52 -11.49 -6.08
CA ARG A 80 11.62 -10.51 -7.16
C ARG A 80 12.63 -10.97 -8.23
N THR A 81 12.23 -10.92 -9.49
CA THR A 81 13.07 -11.19 -10.67
C THR A 81 13.86 -9.95 -11.08
N GLU A 82 14.87 -10.11 -11.95
CA GLU A 82 15.74 -9.00 -12.41
C GLU A 82 14.96 -7.91 -13.17
N ASP A 83 13.84 -8.25 -13.79
CA ASP A 83 12.94 -7.32 -14.49
C ASP A 83 11.90 -6.66 -13.57
N GLY A 84 11.96 -6.93 -12.26
CA GLY A 84 11.08 -6.34 -11.26
C GLY A 84 9.76 -7.07 -11.03
N THR A 85 9.46 -8.14 -11.79
CA THR A 85 8.29 -9.00 -11.61
C THR A 85 8.36 -9.79 -10.29
N LEU A 86 7.20 -10.19 -9.74
CA LEU A 86 7.13 -11.06 -8.56
C LEU A 86 6.80 -12.49 -8.98
N GLU A 87 7.73 -13.41 -8.76
CA GLU A 87 7.53 -14.85 -8.94
C GLU A 87 7.22 -15.50 -7.59
N ARG A 88 6.29 -16.46 -7.57
CA ARG A 88 6.03 -17.25 -6.36
C ARG A 88 7.22 -18.17 -6.09
N ARG A 89 7.71 -18.19 -4.84
CA ARG A 89 8.74 -19.15 -4.40
C ARG A 89 8.23 -20.58 -4.45
#